data_AF-A0A1G1J5L7-F1
#
_entry.id   AF-A0A1G1J5L7-F1
#
_cell.length_a   1.000
_cell.length_b   1.000
_cell.length_c   1.000
_cell.angle_alpha   90.00
_cell.angle_beta   90.00
_cell.angle_gamma   90.00
#
_symmetry.space_group_name_H-M   'P 1'
#
loop_
_entity.id
_entity.type
_entity.pdbx_description
1 polymer ?
#
loop_
_entity_poly.entity_id
_entity_poly.type
_entity_poly.pdbx_seq_one_letter_code
_entity_poly.pdbx_strand_id
1 'polypeptide(L)'
;MKKNAIVTQIGSLPFDDVGRAVEYSLRHDIPFLPELPKRGDAMLSYIKNPGKLSCLEEFKKNKFKTVKIQCVGPATLLLSGYGEDEAVERACEHITAILDGLEAEEVILFLDEPALGQSGADYRELWEALFASFSVIPGVHTCGNMDWDIMFDSPIKFISFDASKYDLTKYSGYRSGKSIAWGVEKIEDVKDFRDGDLLTLPCGIGSPVYKVGDCEPGLKRLQDIAAEIVKGA
;
A
#
# COMPACT_ATOMS: atom_id res chain seq x y z
N MET A 1 13.84 6.74 22.29
CA MET A 1 12.58 5.99 22.09
C MET A 1 12.96 4.58 21.69
N LYS A 2 12.24 3.53 22.11
CA LYS A 2 12.47 2.19 21.57
C LYS A 2 12.07 2.23 20.09
N LYS A 3 12.97 1.86 19.18
CA LYS A 3 12.58 1.63 17.78
C LYS A 3 11.45 0.62 17.78
N ASN A 4 10.36 0.92 17.08
CA ASN A 4 9.27 -0.03 16.86
C ASN A 4 9.17 -0.24 15.35
N ALA A 5 9.45 -1.46 14.90
CA ALA A 5 9.34 -1.82 13.49
C ALA A 5 7.89 -2.23 13.22
N ILE A 6 7.14 -1.37 12.54
CA ILE A 6 5.70 -1.53 12.32
C ILE A 6 5.46 -2.43 11.10
N VAL A 7 4.67 -3.50 11.28
CA VAL A 7 4.29 -4.43 10.22
C VAL A 7 2.91 -4.08 9.66
N THR A 8 2.81 -4.01 8.32
CA THR A 8 1.56 -3.88 7.56
C THR A 8 1.65 -4.72 6.27
N GLN A 9 0.71 -4.56 5.33
CA GLN A 9 0.73 -5.31 4.07
C GLN A 9 0.07 -4.59 2.88
N ILE A 10 0.36 -5.09 1.68
CA ILE A 10 -0.39 -4.78 0.45
C ILE A 10 -1.71 -5.57 0.43
N GLY A 11 -2.80 -4.91 0.03
CA GLY A 11 -4.17 -5.34 0.25
C GLY A 11 -4.60 -6.57 -0.55
N SER A 12 -3.99 -6.81 -1.70
CA SER A 12 -4.30 -7.96 -2.55
C SER A 12 -3.90 -9.29 -1.88
N LEU A 13 -4.89 -10.11 -1.52
CA LEU A 13 -4.70 -11.39 -0.82
C LEU A 13 -5.33 -12.59 -1.54
N PRO A 14 -4.86 -13.84 -1.32
CA PRO A 14 -5.33 -15.02 -2.05
C PRO A 14 -6.57 -15.67 -1.41
N PHE A 15 -7.26 -14.99 -0.50
CA PHE A 15 -8.45 -15.51 0.19
C PHE A 15 -9.70 -15.46 -0.69
N ASP A 16 -10.60 -16.40 -0.45
CA ASP A 16 -11.97 -16.41 -0.97
C ASP A 16 -12.99 -16.05 0.12
N ASP A 17 -12.59 -16.25 1.39
CA ASP A 17 -13.37 -15.99 2.59
C ASP A 17 -13.05 -14.61 3.15
N VAL A 18 -14.08 -13.77 3.25
CA VAL A 18 -13.97 -12.37 3.71
C VAL A 18 -13.55 -12.28 5.17
N GLY A 19 -14.13 -13.10 6.05
CA GLY A 19 -13.85 -13.06 7.48
C GLY A 19 -12.40 -13.42 7.78
N ARG A 20 -11.88 -14.47 7.15
CA ARG A 20 -10.48 -14.88 7.28
C ARG A 20 -9.49 -13.85 6.74
N ALA A 21 -9.84 -13.17 5.64
CA ALA A 21 -9.00 -12.10 5.09
C ALA A 21 -8.92 -10.90 6.04
N VAL A 22 -10.06 -10.50 6.62
CA VAL A 22 -10.11 -9.41 7.61
C VAL A 22 -9.38 -9.80 8.89
N GLU A 23 -9.60 -11.01 9.42
CA GLU A 23 -8.88 -11.52 10.59
C GLU A 23 -7.36 -11.53 10.39
N TYR A 24 -6.90 -11.96 9.21
CA TYR A 24 -5.48 -11.90 8.85
C TYR A 24 -4.93 -10.47 8.87
N SER A 25 -5.68 -9.52 8.30
CA SER A 25 -5.30 -8.10 8.31
C SER A 25 -5.19 -7.53 9.72
N LEU A 26 -6.17 -7.82 10.59
CA LEU A 26 -6.23 -7.34 11.98
C LEU A 26 -5.06 -7.82 12.87
N ARG A 27 -4.28 -8.81 12.42
CA ARG A 27 -3.08 -9.30 13.13
C ARG A 27 -1.80 -8.51 12.82
N HIS A 28 -1.87 -7.51 11.93
CA HIS A 28 -0.77 -6.61 11.64
C HIS A 28 -0.79 -5.41 12.59
N ASP A 29 0.37 -4.77 12.83
CA ASP A 29 0.45 -3.59 13.71
C ASP A 29 -0.38 -2.42 13.17
N ILE A 30 -0.35 -2.23 11.85
CA ILE A 30 -1.30 -1.40 11.12
C ILE A 30 -2.14 -2.31 10.23
N PRO A 31 -3.41 -2.59 10.59
CA PRO A 31 -4.33 -3.32 9.74
C PRO A 31 -4.53 -2.62 8.41
N PHE A 32 -4.82 -3.40 7.38
CA PHE A 32 -5.03 -2.90 6.02
C PHE A 32 -6.34 -3.41 5.42
N LEU A 33 -7.03 -2.63 4.59
CA LEU A 33 -8.23 -3.11 3.91
C LEU A 33 -7.87 -4.21 2.90
N PRO A 34 -8.35 -5.46 3.05
CA PRO A 34 -8.06 -6.53 2.10
C PRO A 34 -8.83 -6.35 0.79
N GLU A 35 -8.17 -6.70 -0.31
CA GLU A 35 -8.74 -6.84 -1.65
C GLU A 35 -8.62 -8.30 -2.05
N LEU A 36 -9.72 -8.94 -2.45
CA LEU A 36 -9.76 -10.34 -2.85
C LEU A 36 -9.93 -10.49 -4.37
N PRO A 37 -8.84 -10.56 -5.18
CA PRO A 37 -8.94 -10.70 -6.63
C PRO A 37 -9.80 -11.86 -7.11
N LYS A 38 -9.81 -12.98 -6.38
CA LYS A 38 -10.68 -14.14 -6.69
C LYS A 38 -12.17 -13.84 -6.59
N ARG A 39 -12.54 -12.79 -5.86
CA ARG A 39 -13.90 -12.27 -5.74
C ARG A 39 -14.19 -11.07 -6.65
N GLY A 40 -13.23 -10.68 -7.49
CA GLY A 40 -13.36 -9.55 -8.41
C GLY A 40 -12.73 -8.25 -7.92
N ASP A 41 -12.07 -8.24 -6.77
CA ASP A 41 -11.43 -7.03 -6.22
C ASP A 41 -10.04 -6.75 -6.83
N ALA A 42 -9.75 -7.25 -8.02
CA ALA A 42 -8.53 -6.82 -8.72
C ALA A 42 -8.64 -5.34 -9.07
N MET A 43 -7.54 -4.58 -9.03
CA MET A 43 -7.56 -3.12 -9.16
C MET A 43 -8.35 -2.57 -10.37
N LEU A 44 -8.08 -3.09 -11.57
CA LEU A 44 -8.80 -2.68 -12.79
C LEU A 44 -10.23 -3.24 -12.89
N SER A 45 -10.59 -4.17 -12.00
CA SER A 45 -11.94 -4.72 -11.90
C SER A 45 -12.78 -3.92 -10.90
N TYR A 46 -12.30 -3.66 -9.68
CA TYR A 46 -13.10 -2.91 -8.70
C TYR A 46 -13.32 -1.47 -9.13
N ILE A 47 -12.39 -0.86 -9.87
CA ILE A 47 -12.48 0.56 -10.21
C ILE A 47 -13.63 0.85 -11.18
N LYS A 48 -14.11 -0.18 -11.90
CA LYS A 48 -15.31 -0.10 -12.73
C LYS A 48 -16.59 0.10 -11.91
N ASN A 49 -16.58 -0.34 -10.65
CA ASN A 49 -17.67 -0.21 -9.68
C ASN A 49 -17.13 0.25 -8.31
N PRO A 50 -16.77 1.54 -8.16
CA PRO A 50 -16.17 2.07 -6.94
C PRO A 50 -16.93 1.73 -5.65
N GLY A 51 -16.20 1.51 -4.55
CA GLY A 51 -16.81 1.21 -3.25
C GLY A 51 -17.41 -0.19 -3.08
N LYS A 52 -17.16 -1.13 -4.00
CA LYS A 52 -17.73 -2.49 -3.96
C LYS A 52 -16.73 -3.59 -3.58
N LEU A 53 -15.70 -3.26 -2.80
CA LEU A 53 -14.71 -4.25 -2.34
C LEU A 53 -15.37 -5.31 -1.44
N SER A 54 -15.00 -6.57 -1.64
CA SER A 54 -15.62 -7.71 -0.96
C SER A 54 -15.48 -7.65 0.57
N CYS A 55 -14.37 -7.10 1.07
CA CYS A 55 -14.09 -7.03 2.49
C CYS A 55 -14.59 -5.75 3.18
N LEU A 56 -15.14 -4.77 2.44
CA LEU A 56 -15.37 -3.42 2.95
C LEU A 56 -16.31 -3.39 4.17
N GLU A 57 -17.48 -4.02 4.04
CA GLU A 57 -18.50 -4.05 5.09
C GLU A 57 -18.01 -4.77 6.35
N GLU A 58 -17.31 -5.90 6.20
CA GLU A 58 -16.77 -6.64 7.34
C GLU A 58 -15.63 -5.87 8.02
N PHE A 59 -14.76 -5.24 7.23
CA PHE A 59 -13.63 -4.48 7.73
C PHE A 59 -14.07 -3.26 8.54
N LYS A 60 -15.10 -2.54 8.08
CA LYS A 60 -15.68 -1.35 8.75
C LYS A 60 -16.34 -1.63 10.10
N LYS A 61 -16.60 -2.89 10.47
CA LYS A 61 -17.10 -3.24 11.81
C LYS A 61 -16.08 -3.01 12.93
N ASN A 62 -14.82 -2.77 12.57
CA ASN A 62 -13.72 -2.59 13.49
C ASN A 62 -13.38 -1.11 13.66
N LYS A 63 -12.77 -0.77 14.80
CA LYS A 63 -12.26 0.58 15.08
C LYS A 63 -10.74 0.56 15.09
N PHE A 64 -10.13 1.54 14.45
CA PHE A 64 -8.68 1.59 14.27
C PHE A 64 -8.09 2.83 14.93
N LYS A 65 -6.91 2.67 15.53
CA LYS A 65 -6.07 3.84 15.82
C LYS A 65 -5.49 4.36 14.51
N THR A 66 -4.74 3.51 13.82
CA THR A 66 -4.20 3.77 12.48
C THR A 66 -4.60 2.62 11.57
N VAL A 67 -5.05 2.91 10.36
CA VAL A 67 -5.41 1.90 9.35
C VAL A 67 -4.82 2.27 8.00
N LYS A 68 -4.43 1.26 7.22
CA LYS A 68 -3.96 1.45 5.85
C LYS A 68 -5.06 1.05 4.87
N ILE A 69 -5.35 1.90 3.89
CA ILE A 69 -6.19 1.56 2.75
C ILE A 69 -5.39 1.74 1.46
N GLN A 70 -5.88 1.21 0.36
CA GLN A 70 -5.26 1.43 -0.94
C GLN A 70 -6.30 1.63 -2.03
N CYS A 71 -5.87 2.29 -3.10
CA CYS A 71 -6.65 2.50 -4.31
C CYS A 71 -5.68 2.51 -5.49
N VAL A 72 -6.11 2.04 -6.66
CA VAL A 72 -5.38 2.22 -7.90
C VAL A 72 -5.17 3.70 -8.16
N GLY A 73 -3.93 4.09 -8.44
CA GLY A 73 -3.61 5.48 -8.69
C GLY A 73 -4.00 5.94 -10.11
N PRO A 74 -4.14 7.26 -10.30
CA PRO A 74 -4.55 7.82 -11.58
C PRO A 74 -3.56 7.48 -12.70
N ALA A 75 -2.24 7.44 -12.46
CA ALA A 75 -1.28 7.16 -13.54
C ALA A 75 -1.53 5.79 -14.19
N THR A 76 -1.81 4.79 -13.37
CA THR A 76 -2.14 3.43 -13.81
C THR A 76 -3.49 3.37 -14.54
N LEU A 77 -4.47 4.17 -14.13
CA LEU A 77 -5.75 4.27 -14.84
C LEU A 77 -5.58 4.93 -16.21
N LEU A 78 -4.83 6.04 -16.32
CA LEU A 78 -4.53 6.67 -17.61
C LEU A 78 -3.87 5.67 -18.57
N LEU A 79 -2.86 4.93 -18.09
CA LEU A 79 -2.17 3.92 -18.90
C LEU A 79 -3.05 2.70 -19.24
N SER A 80 -4.15 2.51 -18.50
CA SER A 80 -5.17 1.50 -18.78
C SER A 80 -6.26 2.00 -19.74
N GLY A 81 -6.15 3.23 -20.24
CA GLY A 81 -7.04 3.81 -21.26
C GLY A 81 -8.15 4.72 -20.73
N TYR A 82 -8.13 5.07 -19.44
CA TYR A 82 -9.06 6.07 -18.89
C TYR A 82 -8.61 7.49 -19.28
N GLY A 83 -9.58 8.39 -19.44
CA GLY A 83 -9.28 9.83 -19.52
C GLY A 83 -8.77 10.36 -18.17
N GLU A 84 -8.06 11.47 -18.18
CA GLU A 84 -7.50 12.08 -16.96
C GLU A 84 -8.58 12.39 -15.91
N ASP A 85 -9.63 13.12 -16.31
CA ASP A 85 -10.75 13.47 -15.42
C ASP A 85 -11.45 12.21 -14.88
N GLU A 86 -11.69 11.20 -15.74
CA GLU A 86 -12.34 9.95 -15.33
C GLU A 86 -11.45 9.17 -14.35
N ALA A 87 -10.14 9.11 -14.57
CA ALA A 87 -9.22 8.41 -13.69
C ALA A 87 -9.23 9.00 -12.28
N VAL A 88 -9.21 10.33 -12.17
CA VAL A 88 -9.29 11.05 -10.88
C VAL A 88 -10.66 10.84 -10.25
N GLU A 89 -11.75 11.03 -11.00
CA GLU A 89 -13.12 10.87 -10.50
C GLU A 89 -13.34 9.46 -9.91
N ARG A 90 -12.96 8.42 -10.65
CA ARG A 90 -13.10 7.02 -10.21
C ARG A 90 -12.33 6.72 -8.93
N ALA A 91 -11.08 7.19 -8.84
CA ALA A 91 -10.27 7.00 -7.65
C ALA A 91 -10.90 7.74 -6.45
N CYS A 92 -11.35 8.98 -6.65
CA CYS A 92 -12.02 9.77 -5.63
C CYS A 92 -13.32 9.14 -5.15
N GLU A 93 -14.18 8.65 -6.06
CA GLU A 93 -15.40 7.91 -5.73
C GLU A 93 -15.08 6.67 -4.88
N HIS A 94 -14.05 5.92 -5.27
CA HIS A 94 -13.66 4.70 -4.58
C HIS A 94 -13.13 4.98 -3.17
N ILE A 95 -12.23 5.95 -3.04
CA ILE A 95 -11.66 6.36 -1.74
C ILE A 95 -12.77 6.90 -0.84
N THR A 96 -13.66 7.75 -1.36
CA THR A 96 -14.81 8.27 -0.61
C THR A 96 -15.66 7.13 -0.05
N ALA A 97 -15.99 6.15 -0.88
CA ALA A 97 -16.77 5.00 -0.44
C ALA A 97 -16.04 4.12 0.58
N ILE A 98 -14.70 4.02 0.52
CA ILE A 98 -13.92 3.34 1.54
C ILE A 98 -13.98 4.09 2.87
N LEU A 99 -13.77 5.41 2.84
CA LEU A 99 -13.70 6.25 4.04
C LEU A 99 -15.06 6.43 4.72
N ASP A 100 -16.15 6.43 3.95
CA ASP A 100 -17.50 6.59 4.50
C ASP A 100 -17.84 5.50 5.52
N GLY A 101 -18.03 5.88 6.78
CA GLY A 101 -18.30 4.94 7.88
C GLY A 101 -17.09 4.13 8.36
N LEU A 102 -15.86 4.42 7.90
CA LEU A 102 -14.64 3.82 8.46
C LEU A 102 -14.27 4.54 9.77
N GLU A 103 -14.26 3.82 10.89
CA GLU A 103 -13.87 4.36 12.19
C GLU A 103 -12.35 4.24 12.41
N ALA A 104 -11.60 5.32 12.13
CA ALA A 104 -10.15 5.38 12.37
C ALA A 104 -9.68 6.77 12.88
N GLU A 105 -8.69 6.82 13.79
CA GLU A 105 -8.06 8.10 14.19
C GLU A 105 -7.12 8.62 13.08
N GLU A 106 -6.38 7.73 12.44
CA GLU A 106 -5.47 8.01 11.32
C GLU A 106 -5.68 7.01 10.18
N VAL A 107 -5.68 7.52 8.94
CA VAL A 107 -5.76 6.70 7.73
C VAL A 107 -4.53 6.95 6.87
N ILE A 108 -3.80 5.88 6.54
CA ILE A 108 -2.74 5.89 5.54
C ILE A 108 -3.35 5.42 4.23
N LEU A 109 -3.34 6.27 3.19
CA LEU A 109 -3.84 5.92 1.86
C LEU A 109 -2.66 5.68 0.93
N PHE A 110 -2.55 4.46 0.40
CA PHE A 110 -1.60 4.17 -0.67
C PHE A 110 -2.28 4.21 -2.03
N LEU A 111 -1.72 4.96 -2.96
CA LEU A 111 -2.04 4.81 -4.38
C LEU A 111 -1.13 3.72 -4.97
N ASP A 112 -1.74 2.67 -5.50
CA ASP A 112 -1.03 1.59 -6.19
C ASP A 112 -0.78 2.00 -7.64
N GLU A 113 0.49 2.20 -7.97
CA GLU A 113 0.95 2.70 -9.27
C GLU A 113 1.96 1.74 -9.95
N PRO A 114 1.55 0.51 -10.30
CA PRO A 114 2.44 -0.46 -10.95
C PRO A 114 2.84 -0.06 -12.38
N ALA A 115 2.05 0.78 -13.07
CA ALA A 115 2.33 1.20 -14.43
C ALA A 115 3.23 2.43 -14.53
N LEU A 116 3.54 3.09 -13.40
CA LEU A 116 4.32 4.32 -13.34
C LEU A 116 5.70 4.20 -14.01
N GLY A 117 6.34 3.03 -13.87
CA GLY A 117 7.63 2.75 -14.50
C GLY A 117 7.61 2.63 -16.03
N GLN A 118 6.42 2.66 -16.66
CA GLN A 118 6.27 2.45 -18.11
C GLN A 118 6.05 3.76 -18.89
N SER A 119 5.59 4.84 -18.25
CA SER A 119 5.27 6.09 -18.96
C SER A 119 6.35 7.15 -18.88
N GLY A 120 7.15 7.17 -17.80
CA GLY A 120 8.12 8.24 -17.54
C GLY A 120 7.48 9.63 -17.41
N ALA A 121 6.14 9.70 -17.29
CA ALA A 121 5.41 10.94 -17.17
C ALA A 121 5.33 11.39 -15.69
N ASP A 122 5.21 12.70 -15.50
CA ASP A 122 5.07 13.31 -14.19
C ASP A 122 3.58 13.36 -13.81
N TYR A 123 3.22 12.69 -12.72
CA TYR A 123 1.85 12.61 -12.20
C TYR A 123 1.69 13.32 -10.85
N ARG A 124 2.66 14.14 -10.45
CA ARG A 124 2.66 14.81 -9.14
C ARG A 124 1.42 15.68 -8.94
N GLU A 125 1.01 16.45 -9.96
CA GLU A 125 -0.17 17.31 -9.89
C GLU A 125 -1.47 16.51 -9.65
N LEU A 126 -1.60 15.33 -10.28
CA LEU A 126 -2.76 14.46 -10.08
C LEU A 126 -2.78 13.88 -8.65
N TRP A 127 -1.63 13.44 -8.14
CA TRP A 127 -1.54 12.97 -6.76
C TRP A 127 -1.80 14.09 -5.76
N GLU A 128 -1.26 15.29 -5.99
CA GLU A 128 -1.50 16.47 -5.15
C GLU A 128 -3.00 16.77 -5.06
N ALA A 129 -3.69 16.86 -6.19
CA ALA A 129 -5.12 17.14 -6.23
C ALA A 129 -5.95 16.04 -5.53
N LEU A 130 -5.63 14.77 -5.78
CA LEU A 130 -6.31 13.64 -5.17
C LEU A 130 -6.09 13.62 -3.65
N PHE A 131 -4.85 13.67 -3.17
CA PHE A 131 -4.56 13.63 -1.74
C PHE A 131 -5.09 14.85 -1.00
N ALA A 132 -5.11 16.04 -1.62
CA ALA A 132 -5.69 17.24 -1.02
C ALA A 132 -7.21 17.11 -0.77
N SER A 133 -7.89 16.17 -1.44
CA SER A 133 -9.32 15.93 -1.28
C SER A 133 -9.66 15.10 -0.04
N PHE A 134 -8.66 14.51 0.64
CA PHE A 134 -8.88 13.57 1.74
C PHE A 134 -7.98 13.89 2.95
N SER A 135 -8.52 13.73 4.16
CA SER A 135 -7.74 13.82 5.40
C SER A 135 -7.02 12.50 5.67
N VAL A 136 -5.97 12.21 4.89
CA VAL A 136 -5.20 10.96 4.94
C VAL A 136 -3.70 11.24 4.94
N ILE A 137 -2.90 10.26 5.39
CA ILE A 137 -1.45 10.27 5.23
C ILE A 137 -1.12 9.67 3.86
N PRO A 138 -0.56 10.47 2.92
CA PRO A 138 -0.39 10.03 1.54
C PRO A 138 0.78 9.05 1.39
N GLY A 139 0.58 7.98 0.65
CA GLY A 139 1.63 7.08 0.23
C GLY A 139 1.43 6.59 -1.20
N VAL A 140 2.50 6.16 -1.85
CA VAL A 140 2.43 5.53 -3.18
C VAL A 140 3.20 4.22 -3.12
N HIS A 141 2.59 3.17 -3.67
CA HIS A 141 3.24 1.90 -3.88
C HIS A 141 3.54 1.69 -5.35
N THR A 142 4.78 1.30 -5.64
CA THR A 142 5.16 0.85 -6.97
C THR A 142 6.12 -0.33 -6.86
N CYS A 143 5.93 -1.35 -7.70
CA CYS A 143 6.80 -2.52 -7.75
C CYS A 143 8.22 -2.19 -8.27
N GLY A 144 8.46 -0.97 -8.74
CA GLY A 144 9.76 -0.43 -9.14
C GLY A 144 9.86 -0.06 -10.62
N ASN A 145 11.09 0.02 -11.13
CA ASN A 145 11.42 0.43 -12.51
C ASN A 145 10.93 1.84 -12.87
N MET A 146 11.02 2.79 -11.94
CA MET A 146 10.62 4.18 -12.17
C MET A 146 11.73 5.16 -11.81
N ASP A 147 11.55 6.44 -12.17
CA ASP A 147 12.42 7.53 -11.71
C ASP A 147 12.09 7.93 -10.25
N TRP A 148 12.88 7.39 -9.32
CA TRP A 148 12.64 7.58 -7.88
C TRP A 148 12.79 9.03 -7.42
N ASP A 149 13.51 9.88 -8.16
CA ASP A 149 13.65 11.30 -7.80
C ASP A 149 12.28 12.01 -7.86
N ILE A 150 11.40 11.63 -8.80
CA ILE A 150 10.01 12.12 -8.86
C ILE A 150 9.25 11.79 -7.58
N MET A 151 9.43 10.59 -7.02
CA MET A 151 8.75 10.17 -5.79
C MET A 151 9.27 10.92 -4.57
N PHE A 152 10.58 11.13 -4.50
CA PHE A 152 11.20 11.88 -3.40
C PHE A 152 10.76 13.34 -3.37
N ASP A 153 10.56 13.94 -4.54
CA ASP A 153 10.13 15.34 -4.69
C ASP A 153 8.60 15.54 -4.67
N SER A 154 7.81 14.46 -4.66
CA SER A 154 6.34 14.50 -4.61
C SER A 154 5.80 14.91 -3.22
N PRO A 155 4.52 15.28 -3.05
CA PRO A 155 3.94 15.66 -1.75
C PRO A 155 3.73 14.49 -0.77
N ILE A 156 4.00 13.24 -1.18
CA ILE A 156 3.62 12.06 -0.40
C ILE A 156 4.41 11.96 0.91
N LYS A 157 3.98 11.09 1.83
CA LYS A 157 4.71 10.78 3.07
C LYS A 157 5.42 9.43 3.00
N PHE A 158 4.79 8.44 2.39
CA PHE A 158 5.30 7.08 2.30
C PHE A 158 5.66 6.68 0.87
N ILE A 159 6.83 6.06 0.70
CA ILE A 159 7.22 5.35 -0.53
C ILE A 159 7.24 3.85 -0.20
N SER A 160 6.43 3.08 -0.92
CA SER A 160 6.37 1.62 -0.80
C SER A 160 6.92 0.96 -2.05
N PHE A 161 7.85 0.02 -1.89
CA PHE A 161 8.53 -0.62 -3.01
C PHE A 161 9.10 -2.00 -2.65
N ASP A 162 9.49 -2.76 -3.68
CA ASP A 162 10.17 -4.05 -3.55
C ASP A 162 11.66 -3.87 -3.20
N ALA A 163 11.98 -3.88 -1.90
CA ALA A 163 13.34 -3.71 -1.38
C ALA A 163 14.23 -4.94 -1.59
N SER A 164 13.65 -6.09 -1.96
CA SER A 164 14.42 -7.26 -2.37
C SER A 164 15.06 -7.08 -3.76
N LYS A 165 14.48 -6.20 -4.60
CA LYS A 165 14.94 -5.96 -5.97
C LYS A 165 15.59 -4.60 -6.18
N TYR A 166 15.14 -3.57 -5.48
CA TYR A 166 15.62 -2.20 -5.65
C TYR A 166 16.30 -1.70 -4.38
N ASP A 167 17.26 -0.80 -4.55
CA ASP A 167 17.99 -0.18 -3.44
C ASP A 167 17.91 1.34 -3.57
N LEU A 168 16.93 1.92 -2.88
CA LEU A 168 16.68 3.37 -2.92
C LEU A 168 17.77 4.18 -2.23
N THR A 169 18.61 3.57 -1.40
CA THR A 169 19.68 4.29 -0.68
C THR A 169 20.76 4.84 -1.61
N LYS A 170 20.78 4.37 -2.86
CA LYS A 170 21.74 4.79 -3.90
C LYS A 170 21.34 6.08 -4.61
N TYR A 171 20.13 6.59 -4.39
CA TYR A 171 19.62 7.78 -5.05
C TYR A 171 19.99 9.04 -4.29
N SER A 172 20.26 10.12 -5.02
CA SER A 172 20.70 11.38 -4.41
C SER A 172 19.61 12.03 -3.55
N GLY A 173 18.34 11.92 -3.97
CA GLY A 173 17.17 12.36 -3.22
C GLY A 173 16.70 11.37 -2.16
N TYR A 174 17.50 10.36 -1.78
CA TYR A 174 17.02 9.30 -0.89
C TYR A 174 16.37 9.87 0.39
N ARG A 175 15.15 9.40 0.60
CA ARG A 175 14.17 9.87 1.59
C ARG A 175 13.62 11.25 1.35
N SER A 176 14.37 12.34 1.16
CA SER A 176 13.80 13.71 1.06
C SER A 176 12.64 14.00 2.07
N GLY A 177 12.79 13.55 3.33
CA GLY A 177 11.76 13.69 4.38
C GLY A 177 10.63 12.64 4.39
N LYS A 178 10.62 11.72 3.42
CA LYS A 178 9.70 10.59 3.29
C LYS A 178 10.08 9.43 4.23
N SER A 179 9.04 8.73 4.66
CA SER A 179 9.14 7.41 5.32
C SER A 179 9.09 6.31 4.27
N ILE A 180 9.67 5.16 4.59
CA ILE A 180 9.76 4.03 3.68
C ILE A 180 8.88 2.88 4.17
N ALA A 181 8.08 2.30 3.29
CA ALA A 181 7.47 1.00 3.50
C ALA A 181 8.30 -0.06 2.76
N TRP A 182 9.15 -0.76 3.51
CA TRP A 182 10.10 -1.72 2.98
C TRP A 182 9.40 -3.03 2.63
N GLY A 183 9.30 -3.33 1.33
CA GLY A 183 8.82 -4.62 0.82
C GLY A 183 9.92 -5.66 0.84
N VAL A 184 9.91 -6.58 1.80
CA VAL A 184 11.08 -7.43 2.13
C VAL A 184 10.81 -8.93 2.03
N GLU A 185 11.86 -9.67 1.66
CA GLU A 185 11.91 -11.14 1.76
C GLU A 185 12.84 -11.62 2.88
N LYS A 186 13.79 -10.78 3.29
CA LYS A 186 14.78 -11.06 4.34
C LYS A 186 15.28 -9.77 4.98
N ILE A 187 15.95 -9.89 6.14
CA ILE A 187 16.41 -8.73 6.91
C ILE A 187 17.40 -7.84 6.12
N GLU A 188 18.23 -8.43 5.25
CA GLU A 188 19.24 -7.71 4.49
C GLU A 188 18.65 -6.77 3.43
N ASP A 189 17.37 -6.93 3.09
CA ASP A 189 16.65 -6.03 2.18
C ASP A 189 16.42 -4.66 2.83
N VAL A 190 16.38 -4.61 4.17
CA VAL A 190 16.23 -3.37 4.93
C VAL A 190 17.59 -2.70 5.10
N LYS A 191 17.88 -1.69 4.25
CA LYS A 191 19.20 -1.03 4.22
C LYS A 191 19.40 0.05 5.29
N ASP A 192 18.35 0.79 5.62
CA ASP A 192 18.40 1.91 6.57
C ASP A 192 17.02 2.10 7.21
N PHE A 193 16.65 1.27 8.19
CA PHE A 193 15.37 1.38 8.88
C PHE A 193 15.34 2.57 9.87
N ARG A 194 14.31 3.41 9.78
CA ARG A 194 14.11 4.57 10.66
C ARG A 194 12.75 4.52 11.36
N ASP A 195 12.65 5.23 12.48
CA ASP A 195 11.37 5.40 13.18
C ASP A 195 10.34 6.03 12.22
N GLY A 196 9.16 5.42 12.16
CA GLY A 196 8.10 5.81 11.23
C GLY A 196 8.19 5.14 9.85
N ASP A 197 9.15 4.25 9.61
CA ASP A 197 9.10 3.31 8.47
C ASP A 197 8.15 2.13 8.76
N LEU A 198 7.74 1.46 7.69
CA LEU A 198 6.87 0.28 7.71
C LEU A 198 7.60 -0.92 7.10
N LEU A 199 7.20 -2.11 7.51
CA LEU A 199 7.57 -3.39 6.87
C LEU A 199 6.33 -4.00 6.20
N THR A 200 6.51 -4.50 4.98
CA THR A 200 5.48 -5.17 4.19
C THR A 200 6.11 -6.30 3.36
N LEU A 201 5.30 -7.17 2.75
CA LEU A 201 5.84 -8.03 1.69
C LEU A 201 6.11 -7.18 0.44
N PRO A 202 6.97 -7.65 -0.49
CA PRO A 202 7.37 -6.88 -1.67
C PRO A 202 6.21 -6.50 -2.60
N CYS A 203 5.16 -7.32 -2.64
CA CYS A 203 3.97 -7.13 -3.45
C CYS A 203 2.76 -7.77 -2.75
N GLY A 204 1.56 -7.49 -3.25
CA GLY A 204 0.36 -8.23 -2.88
C GLY A 204 0.46 -9.71 -3.26
N ILE A 205 -0.17 -10.56 -2.46
CA ILE A 205 -0.17 -12.02 -2.62
C ILE A 205 -1.50 -12.54 -3.17
N GLY A 206 -2.30 -11.71 -3.84
CA GLY A 206 -3.57 -12.11 -4.46
C GLY A 206 -3.47 -12.71 -5.86
N SER A 207 -2.27 -12.87 -6.42
CA SER A 207 -2.08 -13.50 -7.73
C SER A 207 -2.31 -15.02 -7.66
N PRO A 208 -2.64 -15.70 -8.79
CA PRO A 208 -2.86 -17.14 -8.81
C PRO A 208 -1.66 -18.00 -8.39
N VAL A 209 -0.46 -17.42 -8.33
CA VAL A 209 0.76 -18.10 -7.89
C VAL A 209 0.75 -18.36 -6.39
N TYR A 210 0.09 -17.49 -5.62
CA TYR A 210 0.01 -17.56 -4.16
C TYR A 210 -1.25 -18.28 -3.70
N LYS A 211 -1.14 -18.90 -2.53
CA LYS A 211 -2.20 -19.62 -1.84
C LYS A 211 -2.44 -19.00 -0.48
N VAL A 212 -3.61 -19.26 0.10
CA VAL A 212 -3.94 -18.85 1.48
C VAL A 212 -2.89 -19.33 2.49
N GLY A 213 -2.28 -20.50 2.26
CA GLY A 213 -1.21 -21.03 3.09
C GLY A 213 0.08 -20.19 3.12
N ASP A 214 0.27 -19.27 2.17
CA ASP A 214 1.45 -18.40 2.10
C ASP A 214 1.32 -17.14 2.99
N CYS A 215 0.11 -16.84 3.48
CA CYS A 215 -0.16 -15.67 4.32
C CYS A 215 0.53 -15.79 5.69
N GLU A 216 0.40 -16.93 6.37
CA GLU A 216 0.99 -17.14 7.71
C GLU A 216 2.52 -17.10 7.69
N PRO A 217 3.22 -17.80 6.77
CA PRO A 217 4.67 -17.67 6.65
C PRO A 217 5.11 -16.24 6.32
N GLY A 218 4.34 -15.52 5.49
CA GLY A 218 4.61 -14.13 5.13
C GLY A 218 4.54 -13.19 6.33
N LEU A 219 3.45 -13.23 7.09
CA LEU A 219 3.31 -12.42 8.32
C LEU A 219 4.38 -12.79 9.36
N LYS A 220 4.62 -14.09 9.59
CA LYS A 220 5.65 -14.53 10.53
C LYS A 220 7.03 -13.98 10.16
N ARG A 221 7.39 -14.03 8.88
CA ARG A 221 8.66 -13.46 8.38
C ARG A 221 8.77 -11.97 8.69
N LEU A 222 7.73 -11.19 8.45
CA LEU A 222 7.74 -9.76 8.76
C LEU A 222 7.92 -9.50 10.24
N GLN A 223 7.25 -10.28 11.10
CA GLN A 223 7.40 -10.20 12.55
C GLN A 223 8.81 -10.59 13.03
N ASP A 224 9.40 -11.62 12.44
CA ASP A 224 10.78 -12.04 12.74
C ASP A 224 11.77 -10.93 12.36
N ILE A 225 11.65 -10.36 11.16
CA ILE A 225 12.47 -9.22 10.68
C ILE A 225 12.28 -8.01 11.59
N ALA A 226 11.03 -7.65 11.93
CA ALA A 226 10.73 -6.56 12.84
C ALA A 226 11.44 -6.75 14.20
N ALA A 227 11.38 -7.95 14.76
CA ALA A 227 12.04 -8.26 16.03
C ALA A 227 13.58 -8.16 15.94
N GLU A 228 14.18 -8.54 14.81
CA GLU A 228 15.62 -8.39 14.58
C GLU A 228 16.04 -6.91 14.49
N ILE A 229 15.29 -6.08 13.75
CA ILE A 229 15.53 -4.63 13.66
C ILE A 229 15.50 -3.99 15.04
N VAL A 230 14.53 -4.37 15.88
CA VAL A 230 14.39 -3.83 17.24
C VAL A 230 15.51 -4.31 18.17
N LYS A 231 16.03 -5.54 17.99
CA LYS A 231 17.17 -6.06 18.78
C LYS A 231 18.50 -5.43 18.40
N GLY A 232 18.68 -5.09 17.12
CA GLY A 232 19.88 -4.42 16.62
C GLY A 232 19.90 -2.90 16.85
N ALA A 233 18.83 -2.34 17.43
CA ALA A 233 18.62 -0.91 17.68
C ALA A 233 19.32 -0.39 18.94
#